data_AF-A0A429DZY1-F1
#
_entry.id   AF-A0A429DZY1-F1
#
_cell.length_a   1.000
_cell.length_b   1.000
_cell.length_c   1.000
_cell.angle_alpha   90.00
_cell.angle_beta   90.00
_cell.angle_gamma   90.00
#
_symmetry.space_group_name_H-M   'P 1'
#
loop_
_entity.id
_entity.type
_entity.pdbx_description
1 polymer ?
#
loop_
_entity_poly.entity_id
_entity_poly.type
_entity_poly.pdbx_seq_one_letter_code
_entity_poly.pdbx_strand_id
1 'polypeptide(L)'
;MTTPPAAPAEPHTHPTAEHDARPLRWLTACALLYGLTHHIGFGLAGLGTIGHTRWADWADILTPYAVLLTAAAALHTARADRTAWILYLTGAITYVEGHGIHLAANSVGNDTPGLPVVHLWDEVAGHYIWYAGTALVAAALTRGLAHRTRLDLTT
;
A
#
# COMPACT_ATOMS: atom_id res chain seq x y z
N MET A 1 56.52 31.60 28.27
CA MET A 1 55.49 30.55 28.14
C MET A 1 54.35 31.13 27.32
N THR A 2 54.25 30.76 26.04
CA THR A 2 53.22 31.21 25.11
C THR A 2 52.20 30.10 24.94
N THR A 3 50.94 30.38 25.28
CA THR A 3 49.82 29.44 25.14
C THR A 3 49.56 29.16 23.66
N PRO A 4 49.46 27.89 23.22
CA PRO A 4 49.14 27.58 21.84
C PRO A 4 47.69 28.01 21.50
N PRO A 5 47.43 28.41 20.22
CA PRO A 5 46.11 28.85 19.80
C PRO A 5 45.11 27.69 19.83
N ALA A 6 43.86 28.01 20.23
CA ALA A 6 42.76 27.07 20.25
C ALA A 6 42.50 26.48 18.85
N ALA A 7 42.35 25.16 18.79
CA ALA A 7 42.00 24.46 17.55
C ALA A 7 40.65 24.96 17.01
N PRO A 8 40.49 25.09 15.68
CA PRO A 8 39.22 25.48 15.09
C PRO A 8 38.15 24.43 15.39
N ALA A 9 36.96 24.88 15.79
CA ALA A 9 35.81 24.04 16.04
C ALA A 9 35.47 23.21 14.78
N GLU A 10 35.26 21.90 14.95
CA GLU A 10 34.84 21.03 13.86
C GLU A 10 33.51 21.53 13.27
N PRO A 11 33.33 21.47 11.94
CA PRO A 11 32.06 21.82 11.32
C PRO A 11 31.01 20.84 11.82
N HIS A 12 30.00 21.37 12.53
CA HIS A 12 28.79 20.63 12.85
C HIS A 12 28.15 20.16 11.53
N THR A 13 28.37 18.91 11.18
CA THR A 13 27.64 18.23 10.11
C THR A 13 26.20 18.13 10.56
N HIS A 14 25.39 19.09 10.13
CA HIS A 14 23.95 19.02 10.24
C HIS A 14 23.47 17.70 9.60
N PRO A 15 22.84 16.79 10.36
CA PRO A 15 22.21 15.60 9.79
C PRO A 15 20.90 16.03 9.12
N THR A 16 20.98 16.64 7.93
CA THR A 16 19.83 17.30 7.29
C THR A 16 19.21 16.46 6.18
N ALA A 17 17.89 16.25 6.31
CA ALA A 17 16.90 15.84 5.30
C ALA A 17 16.83 14.38 4.85
N GLU A 18 17.92 13.62 4.81
CA GLU A 18 17.90 12.30 4.13
C GLU A 18 17.16 11.19 4.92
N HIS A 19 17.06 11.32 6.25
CA HIS A 19 16.39 10.34 7.11
C HIS A 19 14.86 10.51 7.19
N ASP A 20 14.32 11.67 6.78
CA ASP A 20 12.89 11.99 6.93
C ASP A 20 12.03 11.66 5.70
N ALA A 21 12.63 11.48 4.53
CA ALA A 21 11.88 11.17 3.31
C ALA A 21 11.42 9.70 3.21
N ARG A 22 11.91 8.79 4.08
CA ARG A 22 11.68 7.33 3.91
C ARG A 22 10.20 6.93 3.97
N PRO A 23 9.37 7.38 4.93
CA PRO A 23 7.95 7.05 4.95
C PRO A 23 7.20 7.60 3.75
N LEU A 24 7.56 8.81 3.31
CA LEU A 24 6.95 9.45 2.13
C LEU A 24 7.28 8.68 0.85
N ARG A 25 8.52 8.19 0.68
CA ARG A 25 8.88 7.36 -0.48
C ARG A 25 8.03 6.10 -0.56
N TRP A 26 7.82 5.41 0.57
CA TRP A 26 6.98 4.22 0.62
C TRP A 26 5.50 4.52 0.46
N LEU A 27 5.02 5.65 1.00
CA LEU A 27 3.64 6.12 0.78
C LEU A 27 3.40 6.43 -0.69
N THR A 28 4.32 7.14 -1.34
CA THR A 28 4.25 7.43 -2.79
C THR A 28 4.27 6.14 -3.59
N ALA A 29 5.15 5.19 -3.25
CA ALA A 29 5.16 3.87 -3.90
C ALA A 29 3.81 3.14 -3.72
N CYS A 30 3.24 3.15 -2.52
CA CYS A 30 1.93 2.57 -2.24
C CYS A 30 0.81 3.22 -3.06
N ALA A 31 0.78 4.56 -3.14
CA ALA A 31 -0.22 5.28 -3.90
C ALA A 31 -0.10 5.03 -5.41
N LEU A 32 1.13 5.01 -5.94
CA LEU A 32 1.39 4.70 -7.35
C LEU A 32 1.02 3.26 -7.68
N LEU A 33 1.40 2.30 -6.84
CA LEU A 33 1.06 0.89 -7.05
C LEU A 33 -0.45 0.71 -7.00
N TYR A 34 -1.13 1.24 -5.98
CA TYR A 34 -2.60 1.21 -5.91
C TYR A 34 -3.25 1.79 -7.17
N GLY A 35 -2.90 3.02 -7.57
CA GLY A 35 -3.47 3.64 -8.76
C GLY A 35 -3.16 2.87 -10.06
N LEU A 36 -1.96 2.33 -10.20
CA LEU A 36 -1.56 1.61 -11.40
C LEU A 36 -2.20 0.23 -11.49
N THR A 37 -2.10 -0.56 -10.42
CA THR A 37 -2.47 -1.98 -10.44
C THR A 37 -3.98 -2.17 -10.54
N HIS A 38 -4.78 -1.27 -9.95
CA HIS A 38 -6.24 -1.34 -10.07
C HIS A 38 -6.81 -0.85 -11.41
N HIS A 39 -5.97 -0.29 -12.28
CA HIS A 39 -6.33 0.02 -13.66
C HIS A 39 -5.61 -0.88 -14.68
N ILE A 40 -4.73 -1.78 -14.20
CA ILE A 40 -3.84 -2.57 -15.06
C ILE A 40 -4.57 -3.73 -15.74
N GLY A 41 -5.58 -4.32 -15.10
CA GLY A 41 -6.35 -5.43 -15.68
C GLY A 41 -6.94 -5.09 -17.05
N PHE A 42 -7.40 -3.84 -17.23
CA PHE A 42 -7.87 -3.33 -18.52
C PHE A 42 -6.73 -3.23 -19.57
N GLY A 43 -5.57 -2.73 -19.16
CA GLY A 43 -4.40 -2.58 -20.05
C GLY A 43 -3.76 -3.91 -20.45
N LEU A 44 -3.83 -4.93 -19.60
CA LEU A 44 -3.27 -6.25 -19.85
C LEU A 44 -4.26 -7.22 -20.51
N ALA A 45 -5.54 -6.85 -20.67
CA ALA A 45 -6.55 -7.69 -21.32
C ALA A 45 -6.15 -8.14 -22.74
N GLY A 46 -5.32 -7.34 -23.43
CA GLY A 46 -4.78 -7.65 -24.76
C GLY A 46 -3.64 -8.67 -24.79
N LEU A 47 -3.09 -9.08 -23.64
CA LEU A 47 -2.02 -10.09 -23.57
C LEU A 47 -2.52 -11.53 -23.72
N GLY A 48 -3.84 -11.75 -23.72
CA GLY A 48 -4.44 -13.07 -23.93
C GLY A 48 -4.35 -14.00 -22.71
N THR A 49 -4.33 -15.30 -22.97
CA THR A 49 -4.46 -16.35 -21.94
C THR A 49 -3.14 -17.08 -21.67
N ILE A 50 -3.03 -17.61 -20.45
CA ILE A 50 -2.06 -18.63 -20.05
C ILE A 50 -2.85 -19.83 -19.54
N GLY A 51 -2.89 -20.91 -20.34
CA GLY A 51 -3.73 -22.06 -20.02
C GLY A 51 -5.21 -21.67 -19.96
N HIS A 52 -5.86 -21.88 -18.81
CA HIS A 52 -7.27 -21.57 -18.58
C HIS A 52 -7.51 -20.18 -17.95
N THR A 53 -6.46 -19.43 -17.63
CA THR A 53 -6.56 -18.09 -17.03
C THR A 53 -5.98 -17.01 -17.95
N ARG A 54 -6.17 -15.74 -17.61
CA ARG A 54 -5.66 -14.58 -18.35
C ARG A 54 -4.42 -14.02 -17.68
N TRP A 55 -3.55 -13.37 -18.46
CA TRP A 55 -2.43 -12.60 -17.87
C TRP A 55 -2.91 -11.53 -16.88
N ALA A 56 -4.08 -10.94 -17.15
CA ALA A 56 -4.73 -10.00 -16.25
C ALA A 56 -4.99 -10.61 -14.86
N ASP A 57 -5.49 -11.85 -14.79
CA ASP A 57 -5.78 -12.54 -13.52
C ASP A 57 -4.50 -12.69 -12.67
N TRP A 58 -3.38 -13.02 -13.31
CA TRP A 58 -2.10 -13.14 -12.60
C TRP A 58 -1.56 -11.80 -12.12
N ALA A 59 -1.74 -10.72 -12.89
CA ALA A 59 -1.38 -9.38 -12.45
C ALA A 59 -2.25 -8.94 -11.25
N ASP A 60 -3.55 -9.24 -11.28
CA ASP A 60 -4.47 -8.92 -10.20
C ASP A 60 -4.17 -9.71 -8.91
N ILE A 61 -3.68 -10.95 -9.00
CA ILE A 61 -3.15 -11.69 -7.83
C ILE A 61 -2.02 -10.91 -7.14
N LEU A 62 -1.16 -10.22 -7.91
CA LEU A 62 0.00 -9.51 -7.36
C LEU A 62 -0.36 -8.14 -6.76
N THR A 63 -1.50 -7.57 -7.18
CA THR A 63 -1.99 -6.25 -6.76
C THR A 63 -2.02 -6.08 -5.23
N PRO A 64 -2.66 -6.96 -4.45
CA PRO A 64 -2.68 -6.83 -2.99
C PRO A 64 -1.30 -6.84 -2.35
N TYR A 65 -0.39 -7.69 -2.83
CA TYR A 65 0.96 -7.77 -2.27
C TYR A 65 1.74 -6.48 -2.52
N ALA A 66 1.66 -5.94 -3.74
CA ALA A 66 2.34 -4.69 -4.10
C ALA A 66 1.87 -3.52 -3.22
N VAL A 67 0.56 -3.37 -3.05
CA VAL A 67 -0.05 -2.30 -2.26
C VAL A 67 0.24 -2.49 -0.76
N LEU A 68 0.00 -3.68 -0.21
CA LEU A 68 0.09 -3.90 1.23
C LEU A 68 1.53 -3.91 1.74
N LEU A 69 2.49 -4.47 0.99
CA LEU A 69 3.90 -4.45 1.40
C LEU A 69 4.46 -3.03 1.44
N THR A 70 4.09 -2.19 0.48
CA THR A 70 4.52 -0.78 0.48
C THR A 70 3.82 0.04 1.56
N ALA A 71 2.55 -0.22 1.85
CA ALA A 71 1.86 0.35 3.01
C ALA A 71 2.51 -0.06 4.35
N ALA A 72 2.83 -1.35 4.51
CA ALA A 72 3.53 -1.85 5.69
C ALA A 72 4.91 -1.21 5.85
N ALA A 73 5.66 -1.05 4.75
CA ALA A 73 6.96 -0.38 4.76
C ALA A 73 6.83 1.11 5.17
N ALA A 74 5.79 1.80 4.70
CA ALA A 74 5.49 3.18 5.12
C ALA A 74 5.20 3.25 6.63
N LEU A 75 4.36 2.36 7.17
CA LEU A 75 4.06 2.28 8.61
C LEU A 75 5.30 1.95 9.44
N HIS A 76 6.09 0.99 8.99
CA HIS A 76 7.31 0.57 9.67
C HIS A 76 8.33 1.71 9.73
N THR A 77 8.60 2.37 8.60
CA THR A 77 9.54 3.49 8.55
C THR A 77 9.02 4.75 9.27
N ALA A 78 7.70 4.90 9.39
CA ALA A 78 7.07 5.92 10.24
C ALA A 78 7.13 5.60 11.74
N ARG A 79 7.57 4.40 12.13
CA ARG A 79 7.53 3.89 13.52
C ARG A 79 6.10 3.96 14.09
N ALA A 80 5.14 3.50 13.30
CA ALA A 80 3.72 3.54 13.64
C ALA A 80 3.42 2.76 14.93
N ASP A 81 2.42 3.24 15.68
CA ASP A 81 2.01 2.63 16.95
C ASP A 81 1.20 1.33 16.76
N ARG A 82 0.93 0.64 17.87
CA ARG A 82 0.17 -0.63 17.86
C ARG A 82 -1.21 -0.47 17.22
N THR A 83 -1.89 0.65 17.45
CA THR A 83 -3.22 0.90 16.91
C THR A 83 -3.20 1.04 15.39
N ALA A 84 -2.20 1.72 14.83
CA ALA A 84 -2.01 1.79 13.37
C ALA A 84 -1.78 0.40 12.77
N TRP A 85 -0.98 -0.46 13.43
CA TRP A 85 -0.79 -1.84 12.97
C TRP A 85 -2.05 -2.69 13.05
N ILE A 86 -2.88 -2.53 14.08
CA ILE A 86 -4.18 -3.23 14.16
C ILE A 86 -5.09 -2.80 13.01
N LEU A 87 -5.24 -1.48 12.78
CA LEU A 87 -6.01 -0.96 11.65
C LEU A 87 -5.48 -1.47 10.31
N TYR A 88 -4.16 -1.50 10.15
CA TYR A 88 -3.51 -2.03 8.96
C TYR A 88 -3.83 -3.51 8.76
N LEU A 89 -3.70 -4.35 9.79
CA LEU A 89 -3.95 -5.80 9.66
C LEU A 89 -5.42 -6.09 9.36
N THR A 90 -6.34 -5.41 10.04
CA THR A 90 -7.78 -5.53 9.74
C THR A 90 -8.05 -5.08 8.30
N GLY A 91 -7.56 -3.90 7.91
CA GLY A 91 -7.71 -3.38 6.56
C GLY A 91 -7.09 -4.28 5.49
N ALA A 92 -5.91 -4.84 5.75
CA ALA A 92 -5.20 -5.74 4.85
C ALA A 92 -5.98 -7.04 4.60
N ILE A 93 -6.51 -7.66 5.66
CA ILE A 93 -7.35 -8.87 5.53
C ILE A 93 -8.61 -8.53 4.73
N THR A 94 -9.35 -7.49 5.13
CA THR A 94 -10.57 -7.08 4.42
C THR A 94 -10.29 -6.73 2.94
N TYR A 95 -9.19 -6.04 2.67
CA TYR A 95 -8.77 -5.69 1.32
C TYR A 95 -8.48 -6.94 0.48
N VAL A 96 -7.70 -7.90 1.01
CA VAL A 96 -7.32 -9.12 0.29
C VAL A 96 -8.54 -9.99 0.01
N GLU A 97 -9.44 -10.15 1.00
CA GLU A 97 -10.68 -10.90 0.82
C GLU A 97 -11.57 -10.27 -0.25
N GLY A 98 -11.79 -8.95 -0.20
CA GLY A 98 -12.60 -8.25 -1.20
C GLY A 98 -12.02 -8.34 -2.61
N HIS A 99 -10.70 -8.15 -2.75
CA HIS A 99 -10.01 -8.25 -4.03
C HIS A 99 -9.98 -9.69 -4.56
N GLY A 100 -9.82 -10.68 -3.67
CA GLY A 100 -9.87 -12.10 -4.01
C GLY A 100 -11.25 -12.54 -4.48
N ILE A 101 -12.32 -12.06 -3.85
CA ILE A 101 -13.71 -12.29 -4.29
C ILE A 101 -13.92 -11.71 -5.69
N HIS A 102 -13.51 -10.46 -5.92
CA HIS A 102 -13.56 -9.81 -7.23
C HIS A 102 -12.84 -10.65 -8.30
N LEU A 103 -11.60 -11.05 -8.01
CA LEU A 103 -10.80 -11.85 -8.93
C LEU A 103 -11.44 -13.21 -9.25
N ALA A 104 -11.93 -13.91 -8.23
CA ALA A 104 -12.58 -15.22 -8.41
C ALA A 104 -13.87 -15.08 -9.23
N ALA A 105 -14.68 -14.06 -8.95
CA ALA A 105 -15.91 -13.81 -9.68
C ALA A 105 -15.63 -13.43 -11.14
N ASN A 106 -14.66 -12.55 -11.40
CA ASN A 106 -14.24 -12.18 -12.75
C ASN A 106 -13.69 -13.38 -13.53
N SER A 107 -12.89 -14.24 -12.89
CA SER A 107 -12.39 -15.49 -13.50
C SER A 107 -13.55 -16.41 -13.93
N VAL A 108 -14.54 -16.62 -13.06
CA VAL A 108 -15.77 -17.37 -13.39
C VAL A 108 -16.58 -16.68 -14.49
N GLY A 109 -16.68 -15.34 -14.46
CA GLY A 109 -17.39 -14.55 -15.45
C GLY A 109 -16.78 -14.60 -16.85
N ASN A 110 -15.45 -14.72 -16.94
CA ASN A 110 -14.75 -14.91 -18.20
C ASN A 110 -15.07 -16.28 -18.84
N ASP A 111 -15.27 -17.32 -18.04
CA ASP A 111 -15.60 -18.68 -18.51
C ASP A 111 -17.11 -18.86 -18.74
N THR A 112 -17.95 -18.30 -17.88
CA THR A 112 -19.42 -18.35 -17.96
C THR A 112 -20.04 -16.94 -17.92
N PRO A 113 -20.09 -16.24 -19.06
CA PRO A 113 -20.60 -14.86 -19.12
C PRO A 113 -22.10 -14.74 -18.83
N GLY A 114 -22.51 -13.60 -18.27
CA GLY A 114 -23.92 -13.21 -18.15
C GLY A 114 -24.65 -13.71 -16.90
N LEU A 115 -23.94 -14.31 -15.93
CA LEU A 115 -24.53 -14.77 -14.67
C LEU A 115 -24.75 -13.60 -13.69
N PRO A 116 -25.98 -13.32 -13.21
CA PRO A 116 -26.22 -12.24 -12.25
C PRO A 116 -25.48 -12.39 -10.92
N VAL A 117 -25.25 -13.64 -10.48
CA VAL A 117 -24.50 -13.92 -9.25
C VAL A 117 -23.02 -13.55 -9.38
N VAL A 118 -22.44 -13.67 -10.58
CA VAL A 118 -21.07 -13.21 -10.84
C VAL A 118 -21.01 -11.70 -10.67
N HIS A 119 -21.92 -10.96 -11.31
CA HIS A 119 -21.99 -9.49 -11.15
C HIS A 119 -22.16 -9.05 -9.70
N LEU A 120 -23.00 -9.74 -8.91
CA LEU A 120 -23.18 -9.43 -7.49
C LEU A 120 -21.85 -9.57 -6.70
N TRP A 121 -21.11 -10.66 -6.90
CA TRP A 121 -19.87 -10.88 -6.16
C TRP A 121 -18.71 -10.05 -6.69
N ASP A 122 -18.65 -9.85 -8.00
CA ASP A 122 -17.63 -9.06 -8.68
C ASP A 122 -17.80 -7.55 -8.41
N GLU A 123 -18.87 -6.96 -8.94
CA GLU A 123 -19.06 -5.51 -9.03
C GLU A 123 -19.62 -4.89 -7.75
N VAL A 124 -20.31 -5.67 -6.92
CA VAL A 124 -20.97 -5.16 -5.72
C VAL A 124 -20.21 -5.58 -4.47
N ALA A 125 -20.30 -6.85 -4.07
CA ALA A 125 -19.78 -7.30 -2.79
C ALA A 125 -18.24 -7.21 -2.73
N GLY A 126 -17.54 -7.73 -3.73
CA GLY A 126 -16.08 -7.70 -3.81
C GLY A 126 -15.53 -6.27 -3.73
N HIS A 127 -16.08 -5.36 -4.55
CA HIS A 127 -15.70 -3.95 -4.54
C HIS A 127 -15.98 -3.24 -3.21
N TYR A 128 -17.15 -3.42 -2.60
CA TYR A 128 -17.44 -2.77 -1.30
C TYR A 128 -16.52 -3.26 -0.19
N ILE A 129 -16.25 -4.57 -0.13
CA ILE A 129 -15.35 -5.15 0.86
C ILE A 129 -13.92 -4.65 0.61
N TRP A 130 -13.46 -4.68 -0.64
CA TRP A 130 -12.15 -4.18 -1.03
C TRP A 130 -11.99 -2.71 -0.64
N TYR A 131 -12.93 -1.83 -0.97
CA TYR A 131 -12.88 -0.41 -0.62
C TYR A 131 -12.90 -0.16 0.88
N ALA A 132 -13.68 -0.94 1.66
CA ALA A 132 -13.65 -0.87 3.11
C ALA A 132 -12.25 -1.22 3.65
N GLY A 133 -11.61 -2.26 3.09
CA GLY A 133 -10.23 -2.61 3.41
C GLY A 133 -9.24 -1.50 3.05
N THR A 134 -9.34 -0.92 1.86
CA THR A 134 -8.52 0.24 1.44
C THR A 134 -8.67 1.42 2.39
N ALA A 135 -9.90 1.75 2.80
CA ALA A 135 -10.16 2.85 3.73
C ALA A 135 -9.47 2.63 5.09
N LEU A 136 -9.50 1.39 5.61
CA LEU A 136 -8.82 1.04 6.86
C LEU A 136 -7.29 1.13 6.74
N VAL A 137 -6.71 0.69 5.62
CA VAL A 137 -5.27 0.84 5.34
C VAL A 137 -4.88 2.32 5.25
N ALA A 138 -5.68 3.15 4.57
CA ALA A 138 -5.47 4.59 4.50
C ALA A 138 -5.55 5.25 5.88
N ALA A 139 -6.50 4.83 6.73
CA ALA A 139 -6.60 5.29 8.11
C ALA A 139 -5.37 4.90 8.94
N ALA A 140 -4.85 3.68 8.77
CA ALA A 140 -3.62 3.23 9.41
C ALA A 140 -2.42 4.10 9.00
N LEU A 141 -2.23 4.35 7.70
CA LEU A 141 -1.16 5.18 7.16
C LEU A 141 -1.23 6.61 7.69
N THR A 142 -2.43 7.21 7.65
CA THR A 142 -2.68 8.56 8.18
C THR A 142 -2.32 8.64 9.66
N ARG A 143 -2.74 7.65 10.44
CA ARG A 143 -2.41 7.56 11.87
C ARG A 143 -0.91 7.44 12.10
N GLY A 144 -0.24 6.52 11.39
CA GLY A 144 1.20 6.28 11.53
C GLY A 144 2.03 7.53 11.24
N LEU A 145 1.67 8.26 10.19
CA LEU A 145 2.34 9.52 9.83
C LEU A 145 2.06 10.62 10.86
N ALA A 146 0.81 10.78 11.29
CA ALA A 146 0.44 11.78 12.31
C ALA A 146 1.11 11.52 13.67
N HIS A 147 1.28 10.26 14.06
CA HIS A 147 2.00 9.88 15.27
C HIS A 147 3.47 10.30 15.20
N ARG A 148 4.15 10.06 14.07
CA ARG A 148 5.53 10.49 13.86
C ARG A 148 5.69 12.00 14.00
N THR A 149 4.84 12.78 13.33
CA THR A 149 4.89 14.25 13.42
C THR A 149 4.75 14.74 14.85
N ARG A 150 3.93 14.08 15.68
CA ARG A 150 3.81 14.44 17.10
C ARG A 150 5.08 14.17 17.88
N LEU A 151 5.79 13.06 17.60
CA LEU A 151 7.06 12.76 18.25
C LEU A 151 8.12 13.81 17.91
N ASP A 152 8.21 14.20 16.64
CA ASP A 152 9.20 15.18 16.15
C ASP A 152 8.98 16.58 16.75
N LEU A 153 7.75 16.94 17.14
CA LEU A 153 7.44 18.22 17.81
C LEU A 153 7.78 18.25 19.31
N THR A 154 8.06 17.09 19.91
CA THR A 154 8.27 16.94 21.36
C THR A 154 9.73 16.70 21.76
N THR A 155 10.62 16.60 20.78
CA THR A 155 12.08 16.41 20.93
C THR A 155 12.84 17.65 20.49
#